data_AF-A0A5D2K8V6-F1
#
_entry.id   AF-A0A5D2K8V6-F1
#
_cell.length_a   1.000
_cell.length_b   1.000
_cell.length_c   1.000
_cell.angle_alpha   90.00
_cell.angle_beta   90.00
_cell.angle_gamma   90.00
#
_symmetry.space_group_name_H-M   'P 1'
#
loop_
_entity.id
_entity.type
_entity.pdbx_description
1 polymer ?
#
loop_
_entity_poly.entity_id
_entity_poly.type
_entity_poly.pdbx_seq_one_letter_code
_entity_poly.pdbx_strand_id
1 'polypeptide(L)'
;MLMDSCLEGHFSNDDGTELVRLASRCLQYEPRERPNVKSLVTALTPIQKETEVPSHVLMGIPHGTLSSQQKILTPLGEACSRMDLTAIHEMLEKNGYKDDEGVANELSFQMWTDQIQETLNSKKRGDTAFRAKEFETAIECYTHFIGGMMVSPTVFARRCLCYMLFDMPQEALGRCHASAGNISGVANGILSPSCCFV
;
A
#
# COMPACT_ATOMS: atom_id res chain seq x y z
N MET A 1 17.31 -22.39 -27.48
CA MET A 1 17.09 -21.00 -27.00
C MET A 1 17.66 -20.89 -25.60
N LEU A 2 18.25 -19.77 -25.21
CA LEU A 2 18.56 -19.49 -23.81
C LEU A 2 17.28 -18.96 -23.15
N MET A 3 16.36 -19.83 -22.79
CA MET A 3 15.24 -19.49 -21.91
C MET A 3 15.61 -19.87 -20.48
N ASP A 4 15.14 -19.10 -19.51
CA ASP A 4 15.27 -19.46 -18.10
C ASP A 4 14.67 -20.86 -17.90
N SER A 5 15.39 -21.75 -17.21
CA SER A 5 14.96 -23.12 -16.96
C SER A 5 13.62 -23.18 -16.21
N CYS A 6 13.24 -22.12 -15.48
CA CYS A 6 11.95 -21.99 -14.80
C CYS A 6 10.78 -21.71 -15.76
N LEU A 7 11.03 -21.39 -17.04
CA LEU A 7 10.01 -21.15 -18.06
C LEU A 7 9.85 -22.34 -19.03
N GLU A 8 10.65 -23.39 -18.84
CA GLU A 8 10.64 -24.58 -19.69
C GLU A 8 9.33 -25.36 -19.49
N GLY A 9 8.57 -25.55 -20.58
CA GLY A 9 7.26 -26.22 -20.55
C GLY A 9 6.03 -25.32 -20.40
N HIS A 10 6.20 -24.03 -20.07
CA HIS A 10 5.09 -23.06 -19.94
C HIS A 10 4.70 -22.37 -21.25
N PHE A 11 5.60 -22.33 -22.22
CA PHE A 11 5.37 -21.74 -23.53
C PHE A 11 5.70 -22.76 -24.62
N SER A 12 4.95 -22.73 -25.73
CA SER A 12 5.40 -23.47 -26.91
C SER A 12 6.68 -22.84 -27.46
N ASN A 13 7.48 -23.61 -28.18
CA ASN A 13 8.72 -23.11 -28.78
C ASN A 13 8.49 -21.91 -29.72
N ASP A 14 7.32 -21.86 -30.37
CA ASP A 14 6.89 -20.75 -31.22
C ASP A 14 6.55 -19.49 -30.39
N ASP A 15 5.74 -19.64 -29.34
CA ASP A 15 5.39 -18.53 -28.43
C ASP A 15 6.63 -17.96 -27.73
N GLY A 16 7.54 -18.83 -27.31
CA GLY A 16 8.81 -18.42 -26.70
C GLY A 16 9.67 -17.62 -27.67
N THR A 17 9.70 -18.02 -28.94
CA THR A 17 10.42 -17.29 -30.01
C THR A 17 9.80 -15.92 -30.23
N GLU A 18 8.49 -15.82 -30.27
CA GLU A 18 7.78 -14.55 -30.40
C GLU A 18 7.98 -13.63 -29.19
N LEU A 19 8.01 -14.17 -27.97
CA LEU A 19 8.30 -13.41 -26.75
C LEU A 19 9.70 -12.80 -26.76
N VAL A 20 10.71 -13.60 -27.11
CA VAL A 20 12.09 -13.11 -27.23
C VAL A 20 12.19 -12.05 -28.32
N ARG A 21 11.55 -12.29 -29.48
CA ARG A 21 11.49 -11.31 -30.58
C ARG A 21 10.84 -10.00 -30.14
N LEU A 22 9.76 -10.05 -29.37
CA LEU A 22 9.08 -8.87 -28.85
C LEU A 22 9.94 -8.12 -27.84
N ALA A 23 10.57 -8.82 -26.90
CA ALA A 23 11.48 -8.25 -25.91
C ALA A 23 12.67 -7.55 -26.57
N SER A 24 13.28 -8.15 -27.60
CA SER A 24 14.35 -7.52 -28.37
C SER A 24 13.89 -6.21 -29.02
N ARG A 25 12.67 -6.17 -29.56
CA ARG A 25 12.10 -4.95 -30.15
C ARG A 25 11.84 -3.85 -29.11
N CYS A 26 11.46 -4.20 -27.89
CA CYS A 26 11.33 -3.24 -26.79
C CYS A 26 12.68 -2.61 -26.39
N LEU A 27 13.76 -3.38 -26.51
CA LEU A 27 15.12 -2.98 -26.13
C LEU A 27 15.89 -2.26 -27.24
N GLN A 28 15.27 -1.97 -28.38
CA GLN A 28 15.94 -1.29 -29.48
C GLN A 28 16.50 0.07 -29.06
N TYR A 29 17.72 0.36 -29.50
CA TYR A 29 18.40 1.61 -29.19
C TYR A 29 17.60 2.81 -29.72
N GLU A 30 17.11 2.74 -30.95
CA GLU A 30 16.32 3.79 -31.56
C GLU A 30 14.85 3.76 -31.07
N PRO A 31 14.32 4.85 -30.49
CA PRO A 31 12.96 4.90 -29.96
C PRO A 31 11.87 4.64 -31.02
N ARG A 32 12.16 4.94 -32.30
CA ARG A 32 11.22 4.79 -33.41
C ARG A 32 10.99 3.34 -33.81
N GLU A 33 11.94 2.47 -33.50
CA GLU A 33 11.84 1.03 -33.78
C GLU A 33 11.10 0.27 -32.66
N ARG A 34 10.94 0.90 -31.50
CA ARG A 34 10.24 0.31 -30.37
C ARG A 34 8.74 0.22 -30.68
N PRO A 35 8.12 -0.92 -30.40
CA PRO A 35 6.68 -1.08 -30.57
C PRO A 35 5.93 -0.17 -29.59
N ASN A 36 4.81 0.42 -30.04
CA ASN A 36 3.93 1.17 -29.16
C ASN A 36 3.15 0.23 -28.22
N VAL A 37 2.68 0.75 -27.10
CA VAL A 37 1.96 -0.05 -26.07
C VAL A 37 0.77 -0.81 -26.66
N LYS A 38 0.01 -0.22 -27.60
CA LYS A 38 -1.12 -0.92 -28.23
C LYS A 38 -0.65 -2.12 -29.05
N SER A 39 0.41 -1.96 -29.84
CA SER A 39 1.02 -3.03 -30.62
C SER A 39 1.62 -4.13 -29.73
N LEU A 40 2.16 -3.75 -28.56
CA LEU A 40 2.64 -4.71 -27.56
C LEU A 40 1.49 -5.54 -27.00
N VAL A 41 0.42 -4.89 -26.58
CA VAL A 41 -0.77 -5.58 -26.06
C VAL A 41 -1.34 -6.54 -27.11
N THR A 42 -1.52 -6.08 -28.36
CA THR A 42 -2.01 -6.95 -29.46
C THR A 42 -1.11 -8.16 -29.69
N ALA A 43 0.21 -8.01 -29.58
CA ALA A 43 1.16 -9.12 -29.76
C ALA A 43 1.18 -10.08 -28.56
N LEU A 44 0.94 -9.59 -27.34
CA LEU A 44 0.95 -10.38 -26.11
C LEU A 44 -0.37 -11.11 -25.84
N THR A 45 -1.51 -10.57 -26.27
CA THR A 45 -2.83 -11.19 -26.11
C THR A 45 -2.91 -12.66 -26.57
N PRO A 46 -2.41 -13.05 -27.77
CA PRO A 46 -2.46 -14.46 -28.20
C PRO A 46 -1.43 -15.36 -27.51
N ILE A 47 -0.36 -14.79 -26.94
CA ILE A 47 0.69 -15.52 -26.23
C ILE A 47 0.26 -15.83 -24.78
N GLN A 48 -0.67 -15.04 -24.23
CA GLN A 48 -1.26 -15.24 -22.91
C GLN A 48 -2.24 -16.44 -22.95
N LYS A 49 -1.70 -17.66 -22.89
CA LYS A 49 -2.48 -18.91 -22.97
C LYS A 49 -2.99 -19.44 -21.63
N GLU A 50 -2.48 -18.95 -20.50
CA GLU A 50 -2.99 -19.30 -19.17
C GLU A 50 -3.44 -18.06 -18.38
N THR A 51 -4.78 -17.95 -18.33
CA THR A 51 -5.67 -17.82 -17.15
C THR A 51 -5.24 -16.89 -16.02
N GLU A 52 -6.19 -16.07 -15.55
CA GLU A 52 -6.15 -15.35 -14.27
C GLU A 52 -5.76 -16.29 -13.13
N VAL A 53 -4.46 -16.47 -12.90
CA VAL A 53 -3.96 -17.21 -11.75
C VAL A 53 -4.22 -16.30 -10.55
N PRO A 54 -5.08 -16.70 -9.61
CA PRO A 54 -5.37 -15.88 -8.44
C PRO A 54 -4.06 -15.52 -7.72
N SER A 55 -3.94 -14.27 -7.26
CA SER A 55 -2.70 -13.72 -6.71
C SER A 55 -2.05 -14.60 -5.63
N HIS A 56 -2.86 -15.33 -4.84
CA HIS A 56 -2.36 -16.25 -3.82
C HIS A 56 -1.54 -17.43 -4.38
N VAL A 57 -1.86 -17.91 -5.59
CA VAL A 57 -1.13 -18.99 -6.25
C VAL A 57 0.20 -18.46 -6.80
N LEU A 58 0.20 -17.26 -7.40
CA LEU A 58 1.43 -16.59 -7.86
C LEU A 58 2.39 -16.26 -6.71
N MET A 59 1.84 -15.91 -5.54
CA MET A 59 2.61 -15.63 -4.33
C MET A 59 3.09 -16.90 -3.60
N GLY A 60 2.83 -18.10 -4.16
CA GLY A 60 3.24 -19.37 -3.56
C GLY A 60 2.55 -19.66 -2.22
N ILE A 61 1.38 -19.08 -1.97
CA ILE A 61 0.62 -19.27 -0.74
C ILE A 61 -0.24 -20.53 -0.90
N PRO A 62 0.06 -21.64 -0.20
CA PRO A 62 -0.69 -22.87 -0.36
C PRO A 62 -2.14 -22.66 0.09
N HIS A 63 -3.10 -22.91 -0.81
CA HIS A 63 -4.50 -23.10 -0.47
C HIS A 63 -4.66 -24.44 0.25
N GLY A 64 -4.25 -24.47 1.51
CA GLY A 64 -4.76 -25.43 2.47
C GLY A 64 -6.21 -25.06 2.74
N THR A 65 -7.13 -25.96 2.34
CA THR A 65 -8.53 -26.04 2.76
C THR A 65 -8.94 -24.96 3.76
N LEU A 66 -9.78 -24.02 3.33
CA LEU A 66 -10.60 -23.16 4.20
C LEU A 66 -11.59 -24.03 4.98
N SER A 67 -11.07 -24.95 5.78
CA SER A 67 -11.74 -25.37 7.00
C SER A 67 -11.62 -24.19 7.95
N SER A 68 -12.69 -23.93 8.70
CA SER A 68 -12.79 -22.99 9.80
C SER A 68 -11.77 -23.29 10.92
N GLN A 69 -10.47 -23.27 10.61
CA GLN A 69 -9.41 -23.20 11.58
C GLN A 69 -9.18 -21.72 11.82
N GLN A 70 -9.67 -21.27 12.96
CA GLN A 70 -9.37 -20.00 13.62
C GLN A 70 -8.07 -19.41 13.06
N LYS A 71 -8.19 -18.47 12.12
CA LYS A 71 -7.04 -17.65 11.76
C LYS A 71 -6.65 -17.00 13.08
N ILE A 72 -5.47 -17.36 13.60
CA ILE A 72 -4.93 -16.73 14.80
C ILE A 72 -4.63 -15.30 14.37
N LEU A 73 -5.64 -14.45 14.49
CA LEU A 73 -5.51 -13.03 14.23
C LEU A 73 -4.59 -12.49 15.30
N THR A 74 -3.71 -11.57 14.90
CA THR A 74 -3.03 -10.74 15.89
C THR A 74 -4.09 -9.98 16.68
N PRO A 75 -3.80 -9.52 17.91
CA PRO A 75 -4.77 -8.75 18.69
C PRO A 75 -5.34 -7.56 17.91
N LEU A 76 -4.55 -6.96 17.00
CA LEU A 76 -4.99 -5.89 16.11
C LEU A 76 -5.91 -6.41 15.03
N GLY A 77 -5.58 -7.54 14.39
CA GLY A 77 -6.43 -8.17 13.39
C GLY A 77 -7.79 -8.59 13.97
N GLU A 78 -7.82 -9.00 15.23
CA GLU A 78 -9.05 -9.35 15.95
C GLU A 78 -9.89 -8.11 16.31
N ALA A 79 -9.24 -7.02 16.71
CA ALA A 79 -9.92 -5.73 16.92
C ALA A 79 -10.48 -5.17 15.61
N CYS A 80 -9.73 -5.26 14.50
CA CYS A 80 -10.18 -4.88 13.17
C CYS A 80 -11.38 -5.71 12.70
N SER A 81 -11.38 -7.03 12.92
CA SER A 81 -12.50 -7.89 12.50
C SER A 81 -13.80 -7.60 13.25
N ARG A 82 -13.68 -7.16 14.51
CA ARG A 82 -14.82 -6.70 15.33
C ARG A 82 -15.21 -5.24 15.09
N MET A 83 -14.45 -4.51 14.28
CA MET A 83 -14.55 -3.04 14.17
C MET A 83 -14.50 -2.35 15.54
N ASP A 84 -13.69 -2.87 16.47
CA ASP A 84 -13.52 -2.30 17.79
C ASP A 84 -12.55 -1.11 17.73
N LEU A 85 -13.08 0.06 17.36
CA LEU A 85 -12.29 1.28 17.18
C LEU A 85 -11.56 1.71 18.46
N THR A 86 -12.08 1.33 19.64
CA THR A 86 -11.44 1.64 20.94
C THR A 86 -10.22 0.75 21.14
N ALA A 87 -10.35 -0.55 20.91
CA ALA A 87 -9.20 -1.47 20.97
C ALA A 87 -8.15 -1.10 19.90
N ILE A 88 -8.57 -0.75 18.69
CA ILE A 88 -7.64 -0.31 17.64
C ILE A 88 -6.91 0.98 18.06
N HIS A 89 -7.59 1.94 18.70
CA HIS A 89 -6.99 3.18 19.22
C HIS A 89 -5.90 2.88 20.25
N GLU A 90 -6.21 2.08 21.28
CA GLU A 90 -5.26 1.72 22.33
C GLU A 90 -4.04 0.97 21.78
N MET A 91 -4.25 0.15 20.74
CA MET A 91 -3.18 -0.56 20.08
C MET A 91 -2.28 0.37 19.25
N LEU A 92 -2.86 1.33 18.51
CA LEU A 92 -2.09 2.31 17.74
C LEU A 92 -1.41 3.37 18.62
N GLU A 93 -1.91 3.59 19.84
CA GLU A 93 -1.24 4.41 20.85
C GLU A 93 0.04 3.72 21.35
N LYS A 94 -0.04 2.42 21.67
CA LYS A 94 1.07 1.65 22.25
C LYS A 94 2.13 1.25 21.22
N ASN A 95 1.75 1.07 19.96
CA ASN A 95 2.66 0.66 18.90
C ASN A 95 3.33 1.88 18.23
N GLY A 96 4.65 1.98 18.34
CA GLY A 96 5.47 2.72 17.39
C GLY A 96 5.89 1.81 16.23
N TYR A 97 5.82 2.27 14.99
CA TYR A 97 6.46 1.54 13.89
C TYR A 97 7.98 1.59 14.08
N LYS A 98 8.66 0.45 13.90
CA LYS A 98 10.13 0.37 13.99
C LYS A 98 10.85 1.37 13.08
N ASP A 99 10.22 1.74 11.97
CA ASP A 99 10.79 2.70 11.00
C ASP A 99 10.71 4.16 11.47
N ASP A 100 9.88 4.48 12.48
CA ASP A 100 9.85 5.82 13.06
C ASP A 100 11.08 6.09 13.96
N GLU A 101 11.75 5.05 14.47
CA GLU A 101 12.99 5.17 15.27
C GLU A 101 14.22 5.43 14.39
N GLY A 102 14.28 4.85 13.19
CA GLY A 102 15.36 5.06 12.23
C GLY A 102 15.37 6.47 11.63
N VAL A 103 14.18 7.03 11.35
CA VAL A 103 14.05 8.41 10.89
C VAL A 103 14.57 9.39 11.93
N ALA A 104 14.41 9.15 13.24
CA ALA A 104 14.90 10.06 14.27
C ALA A 104 16.44 10.12 14.36
N ASN A 105 17.14 9.04 14.01
CA ASN A 105 18.58 8.89 14.25
C ASN A 105 19.47 9.33 13.06
N GLU A 106 18.89 9.59 11.89
CA GLU A 106 19.60 9.94 10.64
C GLU A 106 19.34 11.39 10.18
N LEU A 107 19.14 12.31 11.13
CA LEU A 107 18.65 13.68 10.89
C LEU A 107 19.61 14.81 11.26
N SER A 108 20.87 14.51 11.60
CA SER A 108 21.81 15.47 12.19
C SER A 108 22.25 16.62 11.28
N PHE A 109 21.96 16.58 9.97
CA PHE A 109 22.12 17.74 9.07
C PHE A 109 20.81 18.21 8.42
N GLN A 110 19.76 17.38 8.37
CA GLN A 110 18.49 17.75 7.75
C GLN A 110 17.54 18.52 8.69
N MET A 111 17.67 18.42 10.01
CA MET A 111 16.84 19.18 10.96
C MET A 111 17.00 20.71 10.91
N TRP A 112 18.02 21.21 10.22
CA TRP A 112 18.39 22.62 10.25
C TRP A 112 17.38 23.56 9.56
N THR A 113 16.48 23.06 8.71
CA THR A 113 15.49 23.94 8.06
C THR A 113 14.22 24.09 8.91
N ASP A 114 13.77 25.34 9.11
CA ASP A 114 12.56 25.66 9.88
C ASP A 114 11.34 24.83 9.44
N GLN A 115 11.25 24.52 8.14
CA GLN A 115 10.19 23.72 7.53
C GLN A 115 10.18 22.25 8.00
N ILE A 116 11.35 21.62 8.14
CA ILE A 116 11.44 20.22 8.63
C ILE A 116 11.07 20.18 10.11
N GLN A 117 11.56 21.15 10.89
CA GLN A 117 11.23 21.28 12.31
C GLN A 117 9.72 21.49 12.52
N GLU A 118 9.09 22.34 11.73
CA GLU A 118 7.64 22.57 11.77
C GLU A 118 6.84 21.31 11.42
N THR A 119 7.28 20.56 10.40
CA THR A 119 6.68 19.27 10.01
C THR A 119 6.74 18.29 11.19
N LEU A 120 7.91 18.10 11.81
CA LEU A 120 8.06 17.20 12.95
C LEU A 120 7.26 17.65 14.18
N ASN A 121 7.22 18.96 14.46
CA ASN A 121 6.39 19.53 15.52
C ASN A 121 4.90 19.24 15.28
N SER A 122 4.45 19.25 14.03
CA SER A 122 3.08 18.90 13.64
C SER A 122 2.77 17.42 13.94
N LYS A 123 3.70 16.49 13.64
CA LYS A 123 3.56 15.08 14.05
C LYS A 123 3.41 14.96 15.57
N LYS A 124 4.29 15.61 16.33
CA LYS A 124 4.29 15.54 17.80
C LYS A 124 2.99 16.10 18.40
N ARG A 125 2.47 17.20 17.84
CA ARG A 125 1.17 17.77 18.21
C ARG A 125 0.04 16.81 17.89
N GLY A 126 0.04 16.22 16.70
CA GLY A 126 -0.93 15.20 16.28
C GLY A 126 -0.94 13.97 17.18
N ASP A 127 0.24 13.45 17.55
CA ASP A 127 0.35 12.31 18.47
C ASP A 127 -0.14 12.64 19.89
N THR A 128 -0.01 13.89 20.33
CA THR A 128 -0.53 14.34 21.62
C THR A 128 -2.05 14.45 21.58
N ALA A 129 -2.61 15.05 20.53
CA ALA A 129 -4.05 15.13 20.31
C ALA A 129 -4.68 13.74 20.14
N PHE A 130 -4.01 12.82 19.43
CA PHE A 130 -4.45 11.44 19.25
C PHE A 130 -4.58 10.71 20.59
N ARG A 131 -3.62 10.88 21.51
CA ARG A 131 -3.68 10.33 22.88
C ARG A 131 -4.76 11.00 23.73
N ALA A 132 -4.95 12.30 23.57
CA ALA A 132 -6.02 13.05 24.24
C ALA A 132 -7.43 12.74 23.70
N LYS A 133 -7.53 11.92 22.63
CA LYS A 133 -8.78 11.64 21.89
C LYS A 133 -9.41 12.90 21.26
N GLU A 134 -8.59 13.92 21.02
CA GLU A 134 -8.94 15.14 20.28
C GLU A 134 -8.77 14.87 18.77
N PHE A 135 -9.68 14.07 18.20
CA PHE A 135 -9.49 13.52 16.85
C PHE A 135 -9.47 14.58 15.74
N GLU A 136 -10.23 15.67 15.87
CA GLU A 136 -10.23 16.79 14.92
C GLU A 136 -8.84 17.44 14.82
N THR A 137 -8.29 17.86 15.96
CA THR A 137 -6.95 18.45 16.04
C THR A 137 -5.87 17.47 15.59
N ALA A 138 -6.01 16.18 15.91
CA ALA A 138 -5.11 15.15 15.43
C ALA A 138 -5.14 15.02 13.89
N ILE A 139 -6.32 15.05 13.28
CA ILE A 139 -6.49 15.00 11.81
C ILE A 139 -5.79 16.18 11.14
N GLU A 140 -5.99 17.40 11.64
CA GLU A 140 -5.37 18.61 11.10
C GLU A 140 -3.84 18.51 11.15
N CYS A 141 -3.30 18.16 12.32
CA CYS A 141 -1.87 18.03 12.54
C CYS A 141 -1.24 16.95 11.67
N TYR A 142 -1.89 15.79 11.53
CA TYR A 142 -1.42 14.71 10.66
C TYR A 142 -1.54 15.06 9.17
N THR A 143 -2.56 15.82 8.77
CA THR A 143 -2.69 16.30 7.40
C THR A 143 -1.60 17.30 7.04
N HIS A 144 -1.26 18.20 7.96
CA HIS A 144 -0.12 19.09 7.80
C HIS A 144 1.19 18.31 7.68
N PHE A 145 1.42 17.30 8.53
CA PHE A 145 2.60 16.44 8.45
C PHE A 145 2.72 15.71 7.10
N ILE A 146 1.63 15.13 6.60
CA ILE A 146 1.60 14.39 5.32
C ILE A 146 1.83 15.32 4.12
N GLY A 147 1.45 16.61 4.22
CA GLY A 147 1.77 17.62 3.21
C GLY A 147 3.25 18.03 3.20
N GLY A 148 4.02 17.66 4.22
CA GLY A 148 5.45 17.88 4.30
C GLY A 148 6.27 16.84 3.54
N MET A 149 7.59 16.91 3.68
CA MET A 149 8.53 16.01 2.99
C MET A 149 8.73 14.66 3.69
N MET A 150 8.15 14.46 4.88
CA MET A 150 8.35 13.26 5.69
C MET A 150 7.17 12.30 5.56
N VAL A 151 7.46 11.00 5.49
CA VAL A 151 6.46 9.94 5.40
C VAL A 151 6.57 9.05 6.63
N SER A 152 5.47 8.89 7.37
CA SER A 152 5.40 7.99 8.54
C SER A 152 4.15 7.12 8.42
N PRO A 153 4.30 5.79 8.23
CA PRO A 153 3.18 4.86 8.15
C PRO A 153 2.25 4.94 9.37
N THR A 154 2.81 5.18 10.56
CA THR A 154 2.06 5.37 11.81
C THR A 154 1.08 6.55 11.72
N VAL A 155 1.50 7.66 11.11
CA VAL A 155 0.67 8.87 10.95
C VAL A 155 -0.53 8.59 10.06
N PHE A 156 -0.36 7.82 8.99
CA PHE A 156 -1.48 7.43 8.13
C PHE A 156 -2.50 6.57 8.88
N ALA A 157 -2.05 5.52 9.58
CA ALA A 157 -2.92 4.63 10.34
C ALA A 157 -3.72 5.39 11.42
N ARG A 158 -3.05 6.25 12.19
CA ARG A 158 -3.68 7.06 13.24
C ARG A 158 -4.69 8.06 12.66
N ARG A 159 -4.36 8.75 11.57
CA ARG A 159 -5.27 9.70 10.91
C ARG A 159 -6.52 9.00 10.36
N CYS A 160 -6.36 7.84 9.74
CA CYS A 160 -7.50 7.03 9.26
C CYS A 160 -8.42 6.63 10.42
N LEU A 161 -7.86 6.22 11.55
CA LEU A 161 -8.65 5.90 12.73
C LEU A 161 -9.36 7.13 13.30
N CYS A 162 -8.71 8.30 13.36
CA CYS A 162 -9.36 9.54 13.78
C CYS A 162 -10.59 9.86 12.93
N TYR A 163 -10.49 9.67 11.61
CA TYR A 163 -11.64 9.86 10.71
C TYR A 163 -12.79 8.89 11.03
N MET A 164 -12.48 7.64 11.41
CA MET A 164 -13.49 6.66 11.81
C MET A 164 -14.12 6.99 13.18
N LEU A 165 -13.33 7.53 14.12
CA LEU A 165 -13.77 7.86 15.49
C LEU A 165 -14.50 9.20 15.62
N PHE A 166 -14.31 10.11 14.68
CA PHE A 166 -14.92 11.45 14.69
C PHE A 166 -16.36 11.49 14.12
N ASP A 167 -16.95 10.33 13.78
CA ASP A 167 -18.37 10.10 13.45
C ASP A 167 -19.03 11.16 12.53
N MET A 168 -18.37 11.48 11.40
CA MET A 168 -18.92 12.27 10.29
C MET A 168 -19.09 11.38 9.03
N PRO A 169 -20.05 10.43 9.03
CA PRO A 169 -20.21 9.45 7.95
C PRO A 169 -20.60 10.06 6.59
N GLN A 170 -21.12 11.29 6.55
CA GLN A 170 -21.58 11.96 5.33
C GLN A 170 -20.45 12.72 4.59
N GLU A 171 -19.49 13.35 5.27
CA GLU A 171 -18.35 14.01 4.60
C GLU A 171 -17.23 13.06 4.18
N ALA A 172 -17.18 11.86 4.76
CA ALA A 172 -16.24 10.80 4.34
C ALA A 172 -16.49 10.38 2.88
N LEU A 173 -17.75 10.22 2.46
CA LEU A 173 -18.09 9.89 1.07
C LEU A 173 -17.81 11.05 0.11
N GLY A 174 -18.04 12.29 0.52
CA GLY A 174 -17.83 13.48 -0.30
C GLY A 174 -16.37 13.80 -0.61
N ARG A 175 -15.43 13.48 0.30
CA ARG A 175 -13.99 13.78 0.10
C ARG A 175 -13.15 12.59 -0.34
N CYS A 176 -13.63 11.35 -0.20
CA CYS A 176 -12.97 10.19 -0.82
C CYS A 176 -13.00 10.25 -2.36
N HIS A 177 -14.02 10.84 -2.98
CA HIS A 177 -14.04 11.02 -4.43
C HIS A 177 -13.04 12.07 -4.93
N ALA A 178 -12.68 13.06 -4.11
CA ALA A 178 -11.71 14.09 -4.47
C ALA A 178 -10.24 13.64 -4.29
N SER A 179 -9.96 12.65 -3.44
CA SER A 179 -8.61 12.08 -3.27
C SER A 179 -8.41 10.71 -3.97
N ALA A 180 -9.48 10.08 -4.46
CA ALA A 180 -9.45 8.85 -5.26
C ALA A 180 -8.65 8.98 -6.57
N GLY A 181 -8.26 10.20 -6.97
CA GLY A 181 -7.35 10.42 -8.08
C GLY A 181 -5.91 9.97 -7.83
N ASN A 182 -5.47 9.73 -6.59
CA ASN A 182 -4.04 9.48 -6.33
C ASN A 182 -3.70 8.48 -5.20
N ILE A 183 -4.65 7.76 -4.60
CA ILE A 183 -4.35 6.87 -3.47
C ILE A 183 -5.13 5.55 -3.54
N SER A 184 -5.02 4.82 -4.65
CA SER A 184 -5.71 3.52 -4.81
C SER A 184 -5.09 2.38 -3.99
N GLY A 185 -3.91 2.56 -3.37
CA GLY A 185 -3.21 1.50 -2.65
C GLY A 185 -3.48 1.45 -1.13
N VAL A 186 -3.39 2.59 -0.45
CA VAL A 186 -3.32 2.61 1.04
C VAL A 186 -4.72 2.65 1.67
N ALA A 187 -5.68 3.31 1.03
CA ALA A 187 -7.08 3.36 1.51
C ALA A 187 -7.80 2.01 1.37
N ASN A 188 -7.50 1.25 0.30
CA ASN A 188 -8.06 -0.10 0.12
C ASN A 188 -7.60 -1.08 1.20
N GLY A 189 -6.42 -0.85 1.80
CA GLY A 189 -5.89 -1.67 2.89
C GLY A 189 -6.65 -1.53 4.23
N ILE A 190 -7.14 -0.32 4.52
CA ILE A 190 -7.76 0.03 5.80
C ILE A 190 -9.29 -0.02 5.71
N LEU A 191 -9.88 0.21 4.53
CA LEU A 191 -11.33 0.25 4.31
C LEU A 191 -11.92 -1.01 3.67
N SER A 192 -11.09 -1.97 3.24
CA SER A 192 -11.57 -3.27 2.78
C SER A 192 -11.26 -4.36 3.81
N PRO A 193 -12.27 -5.05 4.37
CA PRO A 193 -12.07 -6.25 5.21
C PRO A 193 -11.23 -7.33 4.51
N SER A 194 -11.09 -7.24 3.18
CA SER A 194 -10.33 -8.18 2.35
C SER A 194 -8.81 -7.94 2.37
N CYS A 195 -8.31 -6.77 2.77
CA CYS A 195 -6.86 -6.50 2.78
C CYS A 195 -6.16 -6.79 4.11
N CYS A 196 -6.89 -7.11 5.19
CA CYS A 196 -6.30 -7.67 6.42
C CYS A 196 -6.02 -9.20 6.30
N PHE A 197 -6.18 -9.76 5.10
CA PHE A 197 -6.00 -11.18 4.78
C PHE A 197 -5.13 -11.37 3.53
N VAL A 198 -3.96 -10.71 3.47
CA VAL A 198 -2.80 -11.21 2.71
C VAL A 198 -1.56 -10.99 3.53
#